data_AF-A0A0F9A8W1-F1
#
_entry.id   AF-A0A0F9A8W1-F1
#
_cell.length_a   1.000
_cell.length_b   1.000
_cell.length_c   1.000
_cell.angle_alpha   90.00
_cell.angle_beta   90.00
_cell.angle_gamma   90.00
#
_symmetry.space_group_name_H-M   'P 1'
#
loop_
_entity.id
_entity.type
_entity.pdbx_description
1 polymer ?
#
loop_
_entity_poly.entity_id
_entity_poly.type
_entity_poly.pdbx_seq_one_letter_code
_entity_poly.pdbx_strand_id
1 'polypeptide(L)'
;LIGIGAANRQAKRTRISHAATAPTAGFTLFTVSADGCAFSNFGMFSGPNHAATRLDFVVSGNRNSFNTVAFEGMGHQSPADQAGSVVLSLVGARENLFDYCTVGVETIQRDTANNNLVFTSGCRRNEFRDTLFTMWATDTAQVFVTASAAAAFAGSSERFDRCQFLALGPTNPTGATPAVVFVTGAGNNGTIYVTDCVMNAAKWHAASDRVQIAGSSAVNDTLGFTGGKFEASTDS
;
A
#
# COMPACT_ATOMS: atom_id res chain seq x y z
N LEU A 1 12.82 17.32 11.08
CA LEU A 1 12.76 17.34 9.60
C LEU A 1 13.85 16.43 9.06
N ILE A 2 13.50 15.45 8.22
CA ILE A 2 14.46 14.61 7.49
C ILE A 2 14.17 14.74 5.98
N GLY A 3 15.17 15.15 5.21
CA GLY A 3 15.19 15.15 3.74
C GLY A 3 15.22 16.54 3.06
N ILE A 4 16.08 16.67 2.02
CA ILE A 4 16.25 17.84 1.13
C ILE A 4 16.67 17.34 -0.27
N GLY A 5 15.87 16.46 -0.86
CA GLY A 5 16.00 16.05 -2.26
C GLY A 5 15.04 16.81 -3.19
N ALA A 6 15.11 16.54 -4.49
CA ALA A 6 14.09 17.03 -5.43
C ALA A 6 12.71 16.44 -5.10
N ALA A 7 11.66 17.24 -5.28
CA ALA A 7 10.27 16.82 -5.07
C ALA A 7 9.70 15.96 -6.22
N ASN A 8 10.53 15.09 -6.81
CA ASN A 8 10.06 14.12 -7.80
C ASN A 8 9.35 12.95 -7.10
N ARG A 9 8.30 12.40 -7.72
CA ARG A 9 7.50 11.34 -7.09
C ARG A 9 8.20 9.97 -7.06
N GLN A 10 8.99 9.67 -8.08
CA GLN A 10 9.65 8.37 -8.28
C GLN A 10 11.15 8.55 -8.53
N ALA A 11 11.91 7.44 -8.43
CA ALA A 11 13.34 7.39 -8.72
C ALA A 11 14.18 8.40 -7.89
N LYS A 12 13.87 8.50 -6.59
CA LYS A 12 14.59 9.39 -5.69
C LYS A 12 16.01 8.87 -5.48
N ARG A 13 17.00 9.74 -5.73
CA ARG A 13 18.42 9.43 -5.50
C ARG A 13 18.90 9.81 -4.10
N THR A 14 18.23 10.75 -3.44
CA THR A 14 18.40 11.02 -2.01
C THR A 14 17.69 9.93 -1.23
N ARG A 15 18.40 8.88 -0.81
CA ARG A 15 17.76 7.73 -0.16
C ARG A 15 18.46 7.16 1.06
N ILE A 16 17.65 6.67 1.98
CA ILE A 16 18.06 5.75 3.05
C ILE A 16 18.00 4.33 2.49
N SER A 17 19.06 3.54 2.70
CA SER A 17 19.13 2.16 2.21
C SER A 17 19.90 1.31 3.21
N HIS A 18 19.75 -0.01 3.10
CA HIS A 18 20.51 -0.95 3.88
C HIS A 18 21.96 -1.09 3.36
N ALA A 19 22.85 -1.57 4.24
CA ALA A 19 24.17 -2.04 3.84
C ALA A 19 24.07 -3.37 3.07
N ALA A 20 25.10 -3.74 2.33
CA ALA A 20 25.15 -5.03 1.62
C ALA A 20 25.06 -6.24 2.57
N THR A 21 25.51 -6.07 3.83
CA THR A 21 25.50 -7.07 4.90
C THR A 21 24.21 -7.06 5.73
N ALA A 22 23.12 -6.48 5.22
CA ALA A 22 21.86 -6.36 5.94
C ALA A 22 21.39 -7.71 6.53
N PRO A 23 20.82 -7.71 7.75
CA PRO A 23 20.27 -8.91 8.35
C PRO A 23 19.33 -9.67 7.43
N THR A 24 19.48 -10.98 7.48
CA THR A 24 18.81 -11.93 6.62
C THR A 24 17.38 -12.20 7.10
N ALA A 25 17.16 -12.46 8.39
CA ALA A 25 15.83 -12.71 8.95
C ALA A 25 15.24 -11.50 9.71
N GLY A 26 13.92 -11.30 9.60
CA GLY A 26 13.18 -10.35 10.43
C GLY A 26 13.57 -8.88 10.27
N PHE A 27 14.00 -8.48 9.07
CA PHE A 27 14.53 -7.15 8.83
C PHE A 27 13.44 -6.10 8.59
N THR A 28 13.62 -4.96 9.24
CA THR A 28 12.92 -3.71 8.97
C THR A 28 13.97 -2.65 8.66
N LEU A 29 13.84 -1.95 7.54
CA LEU A 29 14.78 -0.91 7.13
C LEU A 29 14.65 0.32 8.02
N PHE A 30 13.41 0.69 8.35
CA PHE A 30 13.15 1.90 9.11
C PHE A 30 11.85 1.82 9.90
N THR A 31 11.88 2.34 11.12
CA THR A 31 10.73 2.43 12.00
C THR A 31 10.51 3.86 12.45
N VAL A 32 9.29 4.37 12.24
CA VAL A 32 8.81 5.63 12.82
C VAL A 32 7.92 5.31 14.00
N SER A 33 8.49 5.29 15.20
CA SER A 33 7.78 5.04 16.46
C SER A 33 7.51 6.30 17.27
N ALA A 34 8.16 7.42 16.92
CA ALA A 34 7.91 8.71 17.55
C ALA A 34 6.66 9.39 16.96
N ASP A 35 6.09 10.31 17.73
CA ASP A 35 4.92 11.09 17.35
C ASP A 35 5.31 12.47 16.84
N GLY A 36 4.49 13.06 15.96
CA GLY A 36 4.63 14.46 15.53
C GLY A 36 5.85 14.75 14.64
N CYS A 37 6.43 13.74 14.00
CA CYS A 37 7.58 13.89 13.12
C CYS A 37 7.16 14.24 11.68
N ALA A 38 8.02 15.01 11.00
CA ALA A 38 7.85 15.37 9.59
C ALA A 38 9.02 14.88 8.72
N PHE A 39 8.68 14.19 7.63
CA PHE A 39 9.58 13.56 6.67
C PHE A 39 9.27 14.09 5.28
N SER A 40 10.27 14.55 4.52
CA SER A 40 10.01 15.06 3.18
C SER A 40 11.14 14.94 2.16
N ASN A 41 10.77 14.71 0.90
CA ASN A 41 11.67 14.77 -0.26
C ASN A 41 12.87 13.79 -0.22
N PHE A 42 12.66 12.56 0.22
CA PHE A 42 13.67 11.50 0.14
C PHE A 42 13.03 10.13 -0.14
N GLY A 43 13.83 9.20 -0.64
CA GLY A 43 13.45 7.81 -0.87
C GLY A 43 14.00 6.89 0.22
N MET A 44 13.41 5.71 0.34
CA MET A 44 13.86 4.67 1.23
C MET A 44 13.81 3.38 0.44
N PHE A 45 14.95 2.70 0.29
CA PHE A 45 15.07 1.55 -0.59
C PHE A 45 15.50 0.31 0.18
N SER A 46 14.68 -0.75 0.10
CA SER A 46 14.97 -2.07 0.66
C SER A 46 15.00 -3.10 -0.47
N GLY A 47 16.19 -3.59 -0.84
CA GLY A 47 16.37 -4.66 -1.82
C GLY A 47 17.52 -5.63 -1.52
N PRO A 48 17.64 -6.18 -0.30
CA PRO A 48 18.68 -7.16 -0.01
C PRO A 48 18.31 -8.54 -0.58
N ASN A 49 19.32 -9.28 -1.01
CA ASN A 49 19.19 -10.64 -1.52
C ASN A 49 19.00 -11.64 -0.37
N HIS A 50 17.77 -11.76 0.14
CA HIS A 50 17.44 -12.78 1.14
C HIS A 50 15.98 -13.23 1.10
N ALA A 51 15.74 -14.52 1.32
CA ALA A 51 14.43 -15.17 1.32
C ALA A 51 13.87 -15.30 2.76
N ALA A 52 13.50 -14.17 3.37
CA ALA A 52 12.73 -14.16 4.62
C ALA A 52 11.73 -13.02 4.58
N THR A 53 10.60 -13.21 5.26
CA THR A 53 9.52 -12.22 5.30
C THR A 53 10.04 -10.90 5.88
N ARG A 54 9.66 -9.78 5.26
CA ARG A 54 10.13 -8.45 5.66
C ARG A 54 8.96 -7.50 5.92
N LEU A 55 9.19 -6.59 6.84
CA LEU A 55 8.38 -5.39 7.05
C LEU A 55 9.31 -4.22 6.77
N ASP A 56 9.43 -3.79 5.50
CA ASP A 56 10.50 -2.88 5.09
C ASP A 56 10.40 -1.54 5.85
N PHE A 57 9.20 -0.99 5.95
CA PHE A 57 8.92 0.26 6.65
C PHE A 57 7.81 0.09 7.66
N VAL A 58 8.04 0.49 8.90
CA VAL A 58 7.04 0.41 9.97
C VAL A 58 6.74 1.81 10.50
N VAL A 59 5.46 2.16 10.57
CA VAL A 59 4.98 3.35 11.28
C VAL A 59 4.11 2.86 12.44
N SER A 60 4.53 3.16 13.66
CA SER A 60 3.78 2.89 14.88
C SER A 60 3.53 4.17 15.70
N GLY A 61 4.26 5.23 15.40
CA GLY A 61 3.99 6.57 15.91
C GLY A 61 2.75 7.21 15.29
N ASN A 62 2.35 8.33 15.88
CA ASN A 62 1.12 9.04 15.59
C ASN A 62 1.40 10.48 15.12
N ARG A 63 0.47 11.06 14.36
CA ARG A 63 0.52 12.46 13.92
C ARG A 63 1.79 12.81 13.14
N ASN A 64 2.35 11.83 12.44
CA ASN A 64 3.49 12.05 11.56
C ASN A 64 3.01 12.49 10.18
N SER A 65 3.84 13.28 9.50
CA SER A 65 3.62 13.65 8.10
C SER A 65 4.76 13.17 7.22
N PHE A 66 4.39 12.56 6.10
CA PHE A 66 5.29 12.11 5.05
C PHE A 66 4.88 12.85 3.78
N ASN A 67 5.73 13.76 3.29
CA ASN A 67 5.46 14.52 2.09
C ASN A 67 6.49 14.20 1.02
N THR A 68 6.05 13.67 -0.11
CA THR A 68 6.96 13.35 -1.23
C THR A 68 8.07 12.39 -0.79
N VAL A 69 7.69 11.35 -0.03
CA VAL A 69 8.57 10.26 0.42
C VAL A 69 8.31 9.02 -0.43
N ALA A 70 9.36 8.35 -0.88
CA ALA A 70 9.25 7.08 -1.61
C ALA A 70 9.61 5.90 -0.71
N PHE A 71 8.66 5.00 -0.48
CA PHE A 71 8.80 3.74 0.25
C PHE A 71 9.03 2.61 -0.76
N GLU A 72 10.29 2.40 -1.15
CA GLU A 72 10.71 1.47 -2.20
C GLU A 72 11.14 0.13 -1.56
N GLY A 73 10.16 -0.66 -1.13
CA GLY A 73 10.38 -2.00 -0.55
C GLY A 73 10.40 -3.11 -1.60
N MET A 74 10.87 -4.30 -1.19
CA MET A 74 10.99 -5.49 -2.05
C MET A 74 11.76 -5.25 -3.37
N GLY A 75 12.83 -4.44 -3.32
CA GLY A 75 13.71 -4.12 -4.46
C GLY A 75 14.64 -5.26 -4.92
N HIS A 76 14.35 -6.52 -4.56
CA HIS A 76 15.06 -7.71 -4.99
C HIS A 76 14.09 -8.89 -5.12
N GLN A 77 14.38 -9.87 -5.97
CA GLN A 77 13.51 -11.01 -6.23
C GLN A 77 13.21 -11.84 -4.96
N SER A 78 14.23 -12.17 -4.16
CA SER A 78 14.06 -12.98 -2.95
C SER A 78 13.02 -12.47 -1.94
N PRO A 79 12.97 -11.19 -1.55
CA PRO A 79 11.88 -10.69 -0.72
C PRO A 79 10.53 -10.54 -1.47
N ALA A 80 10.55 -10.39 -2.80
CA ALA A 80 9.35 -10.32 -3.64
C ALA A 80 8.65 -11.70 -3.78
N ASP A 81 9.41 -12.79 -3.76
CA ASP A 81 8.91 -14.18 -3.79
C ASP A 81 8.56 -14.72 -2.39
N GLN A 82 8.53 -13.84 -1.38
CA GLN A 82 8.30 -14.24 -0.02
C GLN A 82 6.90 -13.87 0.45
N ALA A 83 6.15 -14.89 0.88
CA ALA A 83 4.83 -14.71 1.46
C ALA A 83 4.89 -13.85 2.73
N GLY A 84 3.93 -12.94 2.84
CA GLY A 84 3.77 -12.03 3.97
C GLY A 84 4.72 -10.84 3.97
N SER A 85 5.58 -10.67 2.95
CA SER A 85 6.40 -9.46 2.83
C SER A 85 5.51 -8.22 2.68
N VAL A 86 5.93 -7.11 3.30
CA VAL A 86 5.20 -5.85 3.32
C VAL A 86 6.16 -4.69 3.06
N VAL A 87 5.80 -3.79 2.13
CA VAL A 87 6.54 -2.55 1.93
C VAL A 87 6.32 -1.61 3.12
N LEU A 88 5.08 -1.19 3.38
CA LEU A 88 4.73 -0.25 4.44
C LEU A 88 3.72 -0.88 5.42
N SER A 89 4.08 -0.93 6.70
CA SER A 89 3.22 -1.46 7.76
C SER A 89 2.87 -0.36 8.75
N LEU A 90 1.56 -0.12 8.94
CA LEU A 90 1.04 0.73 9.99
C LEU A 90 0.57 -0.16 11.14
N VAL A 91 1.16 0.04 12.32
CA VAL A 91 0.95 -0.81 13.50
C VAL A 91 0.42 0.03 14.65
N GLY A 92 -0.91 0.04 14.82
CA GLY A 92 -1.58 0.87 15.81
C GLY A 92 -1.44 2.38 15.58
N ALA A 93 -0.93 2.77 14.41
CA ALA A 93 -0.58 4.12 14.02
C ALA A 93 -1.82 4.97 13.74
N ARG A 94 -1.78 6.23 14.18
CA ARG A 94 -2.96 7.10 14.15
C ARG A 94 -2.65 8.47 13.60
N GLU A 95 -3.61 9.02 12.85
CA GLU A 95 -3.58 10.42 12.41
C GLU A 95 -2.34 10.79 11.60
N ASN A 96 -1.73 9.82 10.89
CA ASN A 96 -0.59 10.09 10.04
C ASN A 96 -1.06 10.52 8.64
N LEU A 97 -0.34 11.46 8.03
CA LEU A 97 -0.58 11.94 6.68
C LEU A 97 0.54 11.47 5.75
N PHE A 98 0.17 10.82 4.66
CA PHE A 98 1.05 10.44 3.56
C PHE A 98 0.60 11.21 2.32
N ASP A 99 1.34 12.27 1.97
CA ASP A 99 0.99 13.20 0.90
C ASP A 99 2.02 13.11 -0.23
N TYR A 100 1.53 12.93 -1.45
CA TYR A 100 2.37 12.84 -2.66
C TYR A 100 3.47 11.76 -2.57
N CYS A 101 3.21 10.67 -1.86
CA CYS A 101 4.19 9.60 -1.64
C CYS A 101 4.17 8.53 -2.74
N THR A 102 5.17 7.66 -2.73
CA THR A 102 5.19 6.42 -3.53
C THR A 102 5.36 5.23 -2.61
N VAL A 103 4.60 4.15 -2.81
CA VAL A 103 4.71 2.89 -2.07
C VAL A 103 4.87 1.73 -3.05
N GLY A 104 5.98 1.02 -2.93
CA GLY A 104 6.33 -0.12 -3.77
C GLY A 104 7.27 0.22 -4.93
N VAL A 105 7.58 -0.80 -5.71
CA VAL A 105 8.47 -0.76 -6.88
C VAL A 105 7.89 -1.62 -7.98
N GLU A 106 8.17 -1.24 -9.23
CA GLU A 106 7.67 -1.92 -10.43
C GLU A 106 8.78 -2.57 -11.27
N THR A 107 10.00 -2.62 -10.73
CA THR A 107 11.17 -3.18 -11.42
C THR A 107 11.45 -4.64 -11.07
N ILE A 108 10.71 -5.18 -10.10
CA ILE A 108 10.88 -6.54 -9.56
C ILE A 108 9.53 -7.23 -9.56
N GLN A 109 9.45 -8.35 -10.27
CA GLN A 109 8.27 -9.20 -10.35
C GLN A 109 7.96 -9.84 -9.00
N ARG A 110 6.67 -9.93 -8.65
CA ARG A 110 6.17 -10.51 -7.40
C ARG A 110 5.30 -11.71 -7.69
N ASP A 111 5.78 -12.90 -7.30
CA ASP A 111 5.14 -14.19 -7.60
C ASP A 111 4.53 -14.88 -6.37
N THR A 112 4.39 -14.16 -5.25
CA THR A 112 3.85 -14.73 -4.00
C THR A 112 2.97 -13.71 -3.26
N ALA A 113 2.16 -14.17 -2.31
CA ALA A 113 1.25 -13.34 -1.52
C ALA A 113 2.00 -12.32 -0.64
N ASN A 114 2.17 -11.10 -1.15
CA ASN A 114 2.82 -9.98 -0.47
C ASN A 114 1.99 -8.70 -0.61
N ASN A 115 2.36 -7.65 0.13
CA ASN A 115 1.53 -6.47 0.31
C ASN A 115 2.31 -5.16 0.14
N ASN A 116 1.69 -4.13 -0.44
CA ASN A 116 2.26 -2.77 -0.41
C ASN A 116 2.02 -2.12 0.96
N LEU A 117 0.78 -2.15 1.46
CA LEU A 117 0.39 -1.51 2.70
C LEU A 117 -0.39 -2.49 3.58
N VAL A 118 -0.03 -2.58 4.86
CA VAL A 118 -0.78 -3.37 5.84
C VAL A 118 -1.12 -2.52 7.05
N PHE A 119 -2.39 -2.55 7.46
CA PHE A 119 -2.86 -2.01 8.73
C PHE A 119 -3.07 -3.12 9.76
N THR A 120 -2.52 -2.92 10.96
CA THR A 120 -2.71 -3.84 12.09
C THR A 120 -2.89 -3.09 13.39
N SER A 121 -3.34 -3.80 14.44
CA SER A 121 -3.27 -3.32 15.83
C SER A 121 -4.07 -2.04 16.11
N GLY A 122 -5.18 -1.81 15.41
CA GLY A 122 -6.11 -0.71 15.67
C GLY A 122 -5.63 0.64 15.18
N CYS A 123 -5.14 0.71 13.94
CA CYS A 123 -4.85 1.95 13.21
C CYS A 123 -6.10 2.82 13.08
N ARG A 124 -5.95 4.14 13.09
CA ARG A 124 -7.11 5.06 12.98
C ARG A 124 -6.74 6.37 12.30
N ARG A 125 -7.57 6.81 11.36
CA ARG A 125 -7.56 8.16 10.78
C ARG A 125 -6.26 8.52 10.07
N ASN A 126 -5.58 7.55 9.48
CA ASN A 126 -4.47 7.86 8.59
C ASN A 126 -5.03 8.23 7.21
N GLU A 127 -4.35 9.16 6.54
CA GLU A 127 -4.75 9.68 5.25
C GLU A 127 -3.62 9.51 4.25
N PHE A 128 -3.95 8.93 3.10
CA PHE A 128 -3.10 8.85 1.93
C PHE A 128 -3.69 9.77 0.87
N ARG A 129 -2.92 10.78 0.47
CA ARG A 129 -3.32 11.80 -0.49
C ARG A 129 -2.35 11.81 -1.64
N ASP A 130 -2.88 11.81 -2.87
CA ASP A 130 -2.10 11.94 -4.10
C ASP A 130 -0.92 10.93 -4.16
N THR A 131 -1.11 9.77 -3.52
CA THR A 131 -0.08 8.76 -3.30
C THR A 131 -0.16 7.69 -4.38
N LEU A 132 1.00 7.31 -4.91
CA LEU A 132 1.14 6.23 -5.87
C LEU A 132 1.48 4.92 -5.15
N PHE A 133 0.65 3.91 -5.34
CA PHE A 133 0.93 2.53 -5.01
C PHE A 133 1.26 1.78 -6.30
N THR A 134 2.46 1.23 -6.41
CA THR A 134 2.88 0.49 -7.62
C THR A 134 3.45 -0.89 -7.25
N MET A 135 3.24 -1.87 -8.12
CA MET A 135 3.89 -3.18 -8.03
C MET A 135 3.93 -3.88 -9.39
N TRP A 136 4.92 -4.75 -9.60
CA TRP A 136 4.87 -5.74 -10.68
C TRP A 136 4.31 -7.06 -10.14
N ALA A 137 2.98 -7.22 -10.19
CA ALA A 137 2.30 -8.45 -9.77
C ALA A 137 2.21 -9.46 -10.92
N THR A 138 2.03 -10.75 -10.61
CA THR A 138 1.81 -11.79 -11.61
C THR A 138 0.52 -12.57 -11.43
N ASP A 139 -0.10 -12.49 -10.26
CA ASP A 139 -1.39 -13.10 -9.99
C ASP A 139 -2.24 -12.25 -9.03
N THR A 140 -3.31 -12.82 -8.49
CA THR A 140 -4.21 -12.10 -7.57
C THR A 140 -3.87 -12.29 -6.10
N ALA A 141 -2.73 -12.92 -5.78
CA ALA A 141 -2.25 -13.09 -4.43
C ALA A 141 -1.51 -11.85 -3.91
N GLN A 142 -0.95 -11.01 -4.78
CA GLN A 142 -0.36 -9.72 -4.39
C GLN A 142 -1.46 -8.68 -4.13
N VAL A 143 -1.31 -7.91 -3.05
CA VAL A 143 -2.35 -6.96 -2.60
C VAL A 143 -1.77 -5.57 -2.39
N PHE A 144 -2.48 -4.52 -2.84
CA PHE A 144 -2.06 -3.15 -2.56
C PHE A 144 -2.23 -2.77 -1.08
N VAL A 145 -3.41 -3.02 -0.51
CA VAL A 145 -3.75 -2.63 0.86
C VAL A 145 -4.43 -3.78 1.60
N THR A 146 -3.93 -4.13 2.78
CA THR A 146 -4.50 -5.19 3.62
C THR A 146 -4.85 -4.67 5.01
N ALA A 147 -6.05 -5.02 5.46
CA ALA A 147 -6.55 -4.81 6.81
C ALA A 147 -7.35 -6.05 7.26
N SER A 148 -6.70 -7.22 7.19
CA SER A 148 -7.30 -8.53 7.46
C SER A 148 -7.32 -8.91 8.94
N ALA A 149 -6.50 -8.27 9.78
CA ALA A 149 -6.47 -8.51 11.21
C ALA A 149 -7.79 -8.08 11.88
N ALA A 150 -8.21 -8.82 12.91
CA ALA A 150 -9.35 -8.44 13.73
C ALA A 150 -9.12 -7.06 14.35
N ALA A 151 -10.14 -6.21 14.30
CA ALA A 151 -10.08 -4.83 14.78
C ALA A 151 -8.89 -4.01 14.22
N ALA A 152 -8.45 -4.26 12.97
CA ALA A 152 -7.36 -3.50 12.34
C ALA A 152 -7.57 -1.99 12.39
N PHE A 153 -8.84 -1.53 12.37
CA PHE A 153 -9.20 -0.11 12.46
C PHE A 153 -9.84 0.33 13.80
N ALA A 154 -10.12 -0.64 14.67
CA ALA A 154 -10.75 -0.44 15.97
C ALA A 154 -11.91 0.60 15.99
N GLY A 155 -12.88 0.43 15.09
CA GLY A 155 -14.07 1.28 15.01
C GLY A 155 -13.91 2.54 14.14
N SER A 156 -12.75 2.79 13.56
CA SER A 156 -12.44 4.05 12.87
C SER A 156 -12.29 3.88 11.36
N SER A 157 -11.67 4.85 10.71
CA SER A 157 -11.53 4.86 9.26
C SER A 157 -10.14 5.22 8.79
N GLU A 158 -9.82 4.75 7.59
CA GLU A 158 -8.61 5.12 6.84
C GLU A 158 -9.05 5.73 5.51
N ARG A 159 -8.31 6.71 4.99
CA ARG A 159 -8.73 7.45 3.79
C ARG A 159 -7.66 7.43 2.70
N PHE A 160 -8.10 7.18 1.48
CA PHE A 160 -7.32 7.29 0.25
C PHE A 160 -7.99 8.32 -0.66
N ASP A 161 -7.28 9.39 -0.96
CA ASP A 161 -7.78 10.55 -1.70
C ASP A 161 -6.85 10.82 -2.91
N ARG A 162 -7.40 10.80 -4.12
CA ARG A 162 -6.64 10.98 -5.39
C ARG A 162 -5.42 10.05 -5.53
N CYS A 163 -5.49 8.86 -4.94
CA CYS A 163 -4.41 7.88 -5.02
C CYS A 163 -4.45 7.09 -6.33
N GLN A 164 -3.30 6.52 -6.72
CA GLN A 164 -3.17 5.66 -7.89
C GLN A 164 -2.70 4.28 -7.46
N PHE A 165 -3.37 3.22 -7.91
CA PHE A 165 -3.00 1.83 -7.65
C PHE A 165 -2.66 1.15 -8.98
N LEU A 166 -1.37 1.02 -9.28
CA LEU A 166 -0.88 0.58 -10.58
C LEU A 166 -0.18 -0.77 -10.47
N ALA A 167 -0.86 -1.85 -10.89
CA ALA A 167 -0.22 -3.15 -11.05
C ALA A 167 0.30 -3.25 -12.49
N LEU A 168 1.62 -3.27 -12.63
CA LEU A 168 2.28 -3.50 -13.91
C LEU A 168 2.49 -5.01 -14.06
N GLY A 169 1.53 -5.69 -14.70
CA GLY A 169 1.66 -7.12 -15.02
C GLY A 169 2.57 -7.37 -16.22
N PRO A 170 2.84 -8.65 -16.59
CA PRO A 170 3.46 -8.97 -17.87
C PRO A 170 2.68 -8.25 -18.99
N THR A 171 3.39 -7.51 -19.82
CA THR A 171 2.82 -6.64 -20.86
C THR A 171 1.75 -7.34 -21.69
N ASN A 172 0.65 -6.61 -21.94
CA ASN A 172 -0.27 -6.77 -23.08
C ASN A 172 0.49 -7.36 -24.30
N PRO A 173 0.03 -8.48 -24.90
CA PRO A 173 -1.38 -8.77 -25.17
C PRO A 173 -2.02 -10.01 -24.52
N THR A 174 -1.39 -10.68 -23.55
CA THR A 174 -1.91 -11.99 -23.06
C THR A 174 -2.15 -12.12 -21.56
N GLY A 175 -1.91 -11.08 -20.74
CA GLY A 175 -2.13 -11.12 -19.29
C GLY A 175 -3.27 -10.23 -18.84
N ALA A 176 -4.22 -10.78 -18.05
CA ALA A 176 -5.10 -9.96 -17.23
C ALA A 176 -4.24 -9.17 -16.22
N THR A 177 -4.62 -7.93 -15.91
CA THR A 177 -3.93 -7.16 -14.86
C THR A 177 -4.01 -7.93 -13.53
N PRO A 178 -2.89 -8.37 -12.95
CA PRO A 178 -2.86 -9.05 -11.66
C PRO A 178 -2.94 -8.05 -10.49
N ALA A 179 -3.03 -8.55 -9.26
CA ALA A 179 -3.24 -7.86 -7.98
C ALA A 179 -4.70 -7.56 -7.57
N VAL A 180 -4.89 -7.51 -6.24
CA VAL A 180 -6.12 -7.05 -5.57
C VAL A 180 -5.85 -5.71 -4.91
N VAL A 181 -6.79 -4.75 -5.01
CA VAL A 181 -6.59 -3.42 -4.42
C VAL A 181 -6.67 -3.45 -2.89
N PHE A 182 -7.77 -3.95 -2.33
CA PHE A 182 -8.01 -3.99 -0.89
C PHE A 182 -8.36 -5.41 -0.44
N VAL A 183 -7.84 -5.83 0.71
CA VAL A 183 -8.33 -7.03 1.42
C VAL A 183 -8.67 -6.63 2.85
N THR A 184 -9.89 -6.90 3.29
CA THR A 184 -10.30 -6.67 4.68
C THR A 184 -10.65 -8.00 5.36
N GLY A 185 -10.63 -8.01 6.69
CA GLY A 185 -11.01 -9.20 7.46
C GLY A 185 -12.45 -9.08 7.93
N ALA A 186 -13.18 -10.20 8.01
CA ALA A 186 -14.54 -10.21 8.56
C ALA A 186 -14.61 -9.69 10.01
N GLY A 187 -13.52 -9.83 10.77
CA GLY A 187 -13.37 -9.30 12.13
C GLY A 187 -12.88 -7.84 12.21
N ASN A 188 -12.68 -7.18 11.07
CA ASN A 188 -12.34 -5.75 11.05
C ASN A 188 -13.61 -4.92 11.28
N ASN A 189 -13.49 -3.87 12.09
CA ASN A 189 -14.62 -3.08 12.59
C ASN A 189 -14.53 -1.60 12.20
N GLY A 190 -13.84 -1.28 11.11
CA GLY A 190 -13.79 0.08 10.56
C GLY A 190 -13.96 0.12 9.05
N THR A 191 -13.74 1.30 8.47
CA THR A 191 -14.06 1.59 7.06
C THR A 191 -12.87 2.18 6.32
N ILE A 192 -12.61 1.69 5.10
CA ILE A 192 -11.71 2.36 4.17
C ILE A 192 -12.56 3.27 3.27
N TYR A 193 -12.20 4.55 3.21
CA TYR A 193 -12.78 5.53 2.28
C TYR A 193 -11.84 5.74 1.10
N VAL A 194 -12.39 5.59 -0.11
CA VAL A 194 -11.66 5.82 -1.36
C VAL A 194 -12.36 6.93 -2.15
N THR A 195 -11.62 7.98 -2.49
CA THR A 195 -12.13 9.16 -3.22
C THR A 195 -11.21 9.52 -4.37
N ASP A 196 -11.75 9.70 -5.56
CA ASP A 196 -11.04 10.12 -6.78
C ASP A 196 -9.77 9.32 -7.12
N CYS A 197 -9.75 8.05 -6.75
CA CYS A 197 -8.60 7.18 -6.99
C CYS A 197 -8.68 6.50 -8.37
N VAL A 198 -7.50 6.23 -8.96
CA VAL A 198 -7.36 5.47 -10.21
C VAL A 198 -6.78 4.10 -9.90
N MET A 199 -7.25 3.07 -10.61
CA MET A 199 -6.74 1.71 -10.46
C MET A 199 -6.44 1.01 -11.78
N ASN A 200 -5.40 0.20 -11.77
CA ASN A 200 -5.07 -0.83 -12.74
C ASN A 200 -4.77 -2.10 -11.91
N ALA A 201 -5.80 -2.93 -11.65
CA ALA A 201 -5.73 -4.16 -10.85
C ALA A 201 -6.84 -5.16 -11.27
N ALA A 202 -6.72 -6.44 -10.88
CA ALA A 202 -7.67 -7.48 -11.25
C ALA A 202 -9.04 -7.34 -10.58
N LYS A 203 -9.05 -6.92 -9.30
CA LYS A 203 -10.25 -6.86 -8.44
C LYS A 203 -10.09 -5.78 -7.37
N TRP A 204 -11.21 -5.20 -6.94
CA TRP A 204 -11.25 -4.25 -5.83
C TRP A 204 -11.01 -4.91 -4.47
N HIS A 205 -11.69 -6.02 -4.20
CA HIS A 205 -11.69 -6.68 -2.89
C HIS A 205 -12.24 -8.11 -2.97
N ALA A 206 -12.15 -8.89 -1.88
CA ALA A 206 -12.79 -10.22 -1.80
C ALA A 206 -14.27 -10.08 -1.42
N ALA A 207 -15.15 -10.90 -2.00
CA ALA A 207 -16.59 -10.88 -1.67
C ALA A 207 -16.80 -10.95 -0.15
N SER A 208 -17.44 -9.92 0.44
CA SER A 208 -17.63 -9.63 1.89
C SER A 208 -16.73 -8.55 2.52
N ASP A 209 -15.85 -7.91 1.76
CA ASP A 209 -15.00 -6.82 2.27
C ASP A 209 -15.73 -5.49 2.48
N ARG A 210 -15.30 -4.71 3.49
CA ARG A 210 -15.93 -3.43 3.91
C ARG A 210 -15.20 -2.21 3.34
N VAL A 211 -15.20 -2.06 2.01
CA VAL A 211 -14.61 -0.90 1.32
C VAL A 211 -15.71 0.06 0.87
N GLN A 212 -15.65 1.32 1.28
CA GLN A 212 -16.59 2.35 0.85
C GLN A 212 -15.95 3.25 -0.22
N ILE A 213 -16.55 3.26 -1.41
CA ILE A 213 -16.14 4.12 -2.52
C ILE A 213 -17.08 5.33 -2.53
N ALA A 214 -16.52 6.54 -2.45
CA ALA A 214 -17.30 7.77 -2.45
C ALA A 214 -18.18 7.86 -3.70
N GLY A 215 -19.48 8.11 -3.51
CA GLY A 215 -20.47 8.16 -4.59
C GLY A 215 -21.21 6.84 -4.88
N SER A 216 -21.01 5.80 -4.07
CA SER A 216 -21.72 4.51 -4.20
C SER A 216 -22.24 3.98 -2.85
N SER A 217 -23.30 3.18 -2.88
CA SER A 217 -23.65 2.29 -1.77
C SER A 217 -22.69 1.09 -1.77
N ALA A 218 -22.39 0.54 -0.59
CA ALA A 218 -21.54 -0.65 -0.48
C ALA A 218 -22.24 -1.85 -1.14
N VAL A 219 -21.84 -2.19 -2.36
CA VAL A 219 -22.31 -3.40 -3.06
C VAL A 219 -21.18 -4.42 -3.00
N ASN A 220 -21.48 -5.58 -2.42
CA ASN A 220 -20.61 -6.75 -2.48
C ASN A 220 -20.38 -7.10 -3.95
N ASP A 221 -19.11 -7.31 -4.31
CA ASP A 221 -18.70 -7.86 -5.60
C ASP A 221 -18.66 -6.85 -6.76
N THR A 222 -17.61 -6.02 -6.79
CA THR A 222 -17.26 -5.27 -8.00
C THR A 222 -16.38 -6.13 -8.90
N LEU A 223 -16.98 -7.09 -9.61
CA LEU A 223 -16.36 -7.68 -10.81
C LEU A 223 -16.55 -6.72 -11.98
N GLY A 224 -15.44 -6.08 -12.39
CA GLY A 224 -15.35 -5.26 -13.59
C GLY A 224 -16.11 -3.94 -13.52
N PHE A 225 -15.41 -2.82 -13.64
CA PHE A 225 -16.08 -1.62 -14.16
C PHE A 225 -15.23 -0.92 -15.21
N THR A 226 -15.77 -0.95 -16.42
CA THR A 226 -15.32 -0.24 -17.61
C THR A 226 -15.74 1.23 -17.46
N GLY A 227 -14.76 2.10 -17.17
CA GLY A 227 -14.77 3.54 -17.42
C GLY A 227 -16.05 4.37 -17.21
N GLY A 228 -15.96 5.34 -16.29
CA GLY A 228 -16.63 6.63 -16.40
C GLY A 228 -17.94 6.80 -15.63
N LYS A 229 -17.89 7.63 -14.58
CA LYS A 229 -18.99 8.23 -13.80
C LYS A 229 -20.10 7.29 -13.29
N PHE A 230 -20.23 7.26 -11.96
CA PHE A 230 -21.35 6.65 -11.25
C PHE A 230 -22.69 7.28 -11.66
N GLU A 231 -23.55 6.52 -12.32
CA GLU A 231 -25.00 6.76 -12.36
C GLU A 231 -25.75 5.46 -12.01
N ALA A 232 -26.88 5.61 -11.34
CA ALA A 232 -27.68 4.50 -10.82
C ALA A 232 -28.29 3.67 -11.95
N SER A 233 -28.11 2.34 -11.89
CA SER A 233 -28.87 1.42 -12.75
C SER A 233 -30.29 1.28 -12.20
N THR A 234 -31.27 1.75 -12.96
CA THR A 234 -32.69 1.44 -12.76
C THR A 234 -32.97 -0.04 -13.00
N ASP A 235 -33.68 -0.65 -12.07
CA ASP A 235 -34.43 -1.92 -12.09
C ASP A 235 -34.29 -2.88 -13.28
N SER A 236 -34.05 -4.15 -12.93
CA SER A 236 -34.94 -5.27 -13.30
C SER A 236 -34.94 -6.34 -12.21
#